data_AF-A0AAX6IKH0-F1
#
_entry.id   AF-A0AAX6IKH0-F1
#
_cell.length_a   1.000
_cell.length_b   1.000
_cell.length_c   1.000
_cell.angle_alpha   90.00
_cell.angle_beta   90.00
_cell.angle_gamma   90.00
#
_symmetry.space_group_name_H-M   'P 1'
#
loop_
_entity.id
_entity.type
_entity.pdbx_description
1 polymer ?
#
loop_
_entity_poly.entity_id
_entity_poly.type
_entity_poly.pdbx_seq_one_letter_code
_entity_poly.pdbx_strand_id
1 'polypeptide(L)'
;MSVIDILTRVDAICQKYDKYDVDKHRGDGSNVSGDDAFARLFSSVEADIEAALQKAEVASQEKNRASAVAMNAEIRRTKARLMEEVPKLQRLALKKVKGLTKEELATRSDLVLALPERIQAIPDGTTTAAKQGGGWTASASRNEIKFDSTSDGKFDSEYFQQTEESSQFRQEYEMRKMKQARSRAGCYS
;
A
#
# COMPACT_ATOMS: atom_id res chain seq x y z
N MET A 1 45.84 36.76 20.32
CA MET A 1 44.42 36.38 20.17
C MET A 1 44.37 34.86 20.31
N SER A 2 43.82 34.37 21.41
CA SER A 2 43.72 32.94 21.73
C SER A 2 42.59 32.28 20.92
N VAL A 3 42.65 30.97 20.74
CA VAL A 3 41.56 30.18 20.11
C VAL A 3 40.25 30.40 20.87
N ILE A 4 40.31 30.56 22.20
CA ILE A 4 39.15 30.87 23.04
C ILE A 4 38.56 32.24 22.72
N ASP A 5 39.39 33.25 22.43
CA ASP A 5 38.94 34.60 22.03
C ASP A 5 38.25 34.57 20.67
N ILE A 6 38.70 33.68 19.77
CA ILE A 6 38.10 33.50 18.45
C ILE A 6 36.75 32.82 18.58
N LEU A 7 36.65 31.72 19.34
CA LEU A 7 35.39 30.98 19.53
C LEU A 7 34.31 31.85 20.19
N THR A 8 34.66 32.61 21.24
CA THR A 8 33.72 33.51 21.92
C THR A 8 33.26 34.66 21.03
N ARG A 9 34.14 35.20 20.19
CA ARG A 9 33.75 36.22 19.19
C ARG A 9 32.87 35.65 18.09
N VAL A 10 33.16 34.45 17.61
CA VAL A 10 32.32 33.76 16.60
C VAL A 10 30.94 33.49 17.17
N ASP A 11 30.85 32.98 18.41
CA ASP A 11 29.56 32.74 19.08
C ASP A 11 28.75 34.04 19.26
N ALA A 12 29.39 35.12 19.72
CA ALA A 12 28.75 36.43 19.82
C ALA A 12 28.30 36.99 18.46
N ILE A 13 29.03 36.71 17.38
CA ILE A 13 28.64 37.06 16.02
C ILE A 13 27.42 36.24 15.60
N CYS A 14 27.44 34.92 15.79
CA CYS A 14 26.29 34.05 15.50
C CYS A 14 25.03 34.56 16.22
N GLN A 15 25.09 34.79 17.54
CA GLN A 15 23.97 35.32 18.33
C GLN A 15 23.48 36.70 17.87
N LYS A 16 24.38 37.58 17.41
CA LYS A 16 23.98 38.90 16.89
C LYS A 16 23.17 38.80 15.60
N TYR A 17 23.42 37.77 14.80
CA TYR A 17 22.76 37.52 13.53
C TYR A 17 21.64 36.46 13.59
N ASP A 18 21.46 35.77 14.72
CA ASP A 18 20.32 34.85 14.96
C ASP A 18 18.96 35.48 14.61
N LYS A 19 18.78 36.78 14.86
CA LYS A 19 17.54 37.51 14.51
C LYS A 19 17.25 37.61 13.00
N TYR A 20 18.26 37.36 12.16
CA TYR A 20 18.13 37.31 10.70
C TYR A 20 18.07 35.88 10.18
N ASP A 21 18.17 34.89 11.06
CA ASP A 21 17.88 33.50 10.74
C ASP A 21 16.36 33.35 10.58
N VAL A 22 15.90 33.76 9.40
CA VAL A 22 14.50 33.67 8.98
C VAL A 22 14.00 32.23 9.01
N ASP A 23 14.88 31.23 8.93
CA ASP A 23 14.54 29.81 9.04
C ASP A 23 14.27 29.42 10.51
N LYS A 24 15.12 29.89 11.44
CA LYS A 24 14.91 29.72 12.89
C LYS A 24 13.68 30.47 13.41
N HIS A 25 13.43 31.67 12.90
CA HIS A 25 12.24 32.46 13.25
C HIS A 25 10.96 32.00 12.52
N ARG A 26 11.08 31.25 11.41
CA ARG A 26 9.95 30.50 10.81
C ARG A 26 9.58 29.26 11.63
N GLY A 27 10.55 28.65 12.31
CA GLY A 27 10.33 27.48 13.17
C GLY A 27 9.60 27.78 14.49
N ASP A 28 9.87 28.93 15.12
CA ASP A 28 9.37 29.27 16.46
C ASP A 28 8.15 30.22 16.48
N GLY A 29 7.64 30.61 15.30
CA GLY A 29 6.49 31.50 15.15
C GLY A 29 5.14 30.78 15.12
N SER A 30 4.74 30.18 16.24
CA SER A 30 3.33 29.96 16.64
C SER A 30 2.29 30.01 15.51
N ASN A 31 2.20 28.94 14.73
CA ASN A 31 0.95 28.43 14.18
C ASN A 31 1.20 27.01 13.63
N VAL A 32 0.55 26.02 14.26
CA VAL A 32 -0.06 24.90 13.52
C VAL A 32 0.87 23.72 13.16
N SER A 33 2.03 23.47 13.78
CA SER A 33 2.68 22.14 13.62
C SER A 33 1.85 21.00 14.22
N GLY A 34 1.00 21.28 15.22
CA GLY A 34 0.01 20.33 15.76
C GLY A 34 -1.36 20.36 15.06
N ASP A 35 -1.62 21.34 14.20
CA ASP A 35 -2.95 21.56 13.58
C ASP A 35 -2.91 21.48 12.03
N ASP A 36 -1.72 21.47 11.41
CA ASP A 36 -1.58 21.32 9.98
C ASP A 36 -1.95 19.89 9.58
N ALA A 37 -3.12 19.77 8.95
CA ALA A 37 -3.62 18.50 8.47
C ALA A 37 -2.65 17.84 7.47
N PHE A 38 -1.91 18.65 6.69
CA PHE A 38 -0.89 18.12 5.78
C PHE A 38 0.26 17.48 6.57
N ALA A 39 0.93 18.25 7.44
CA ALA A 39 2.06 17.75 8.21
C ALA A 39 1.72 16.50 9.02
N ARG A 40 0.54 16.47 9.67
CA ARG A 40 0.10 15.30 10.44
C ARG A 40 -0.08 14.05 9.57
N LEU A 41 -0.77 14.17 8.44
CA LEU A 41 -0.97 13.05 7.53
C LEU A 41 0.34 12.61 6.89
N PHE A 42 1.18 13.57 6.50
CA PHE A 42 2.49 13.29 5.89
C PHE A 42 3.40 12.54 6.86
N SER A 43 3.49 12.97 8.12
CA SER A 43 4.26 12.26 9.15
C SER A 43 3.73 10.85 9.41
N SER A 44 2.41 10.64 9.38
CA SER A 44 1.82 9.30 9.48
C SER A 44 2.21 8.42 8.29
N VAL A 45 2.16 8.97 7.07
CA VAL A 45 2.53 8.24 5.86
C VAL A 45 4.03 7.90 5.85
N GLU A 46 4.89 8.83 6.27
CA GLU A 46 6.33 8.56 6.43
C GLU A 46 6.60 7.44 7.44
N ALA A 47 5.92 7.47 8.60
CA ALA A 47 6.06 6.42 9.60
C ALA A 47 5.62 5.05 9.08
N ASP A 48 4.52 5.00 8.32
CA ASP A 48 4.02 3.76 7.71
C ASP A 48 4.96 3.25 6.59
N ILE A 49 5.58 4.15 5.81
CA ILE A 49 6.61 3.80 4.82
C ILE A 49 7.82 3.19 5.51
N GLU A 50 8.33 3.83 6.57
CA GLU A 50 9.48 3.35 7.33
C GLU A 50 9.19 1.98 7.98
N ALA A 51 8.01 1.82 8.58
CA ALA A 51 7.57 0.54 9.14
C ALA A 51 7.47 -0.56 8.06
N ALA A 52 7.02 -0.21 6.85
CA ALA A 52 6.98 -1.14 5.72
C ALA A 52 8.37 -1.52 5.21
N LEU A 53 9.32 -0.57 5.16
CA LEU A 53 10.71 -0.83 4.81
C LEU A 53 11.40 -1.75 5.83
N GLN A 54 11.23 -1.48 7.13
CA GLN A 54 11.75 -2.33 8.19
C GLN A 54 11.15 -3.74 8.12
N LYS A 55 9.85 -3.85 7.86
CA LYS A 55 9.20 -5.16 7.68
C LYS A 55 9.73 -5.89 6.44
N ALA A 56 10.02 -5.16 5.36
CA ALA A 56 10.59 -5.74 4.15
C ALA A 56 12.00 -6.29 4.39
N GLU A 57 12.80 -5.60 5.19
CA GLU A 57 14.13 -6.06 5.61
C GLU A 57 14.03 -7.31 6.49
N VAL A 58 13.11 -7.34 7.46
CA VAL A 58 12.89 -8.55 8.26
C VAL A 58 12.43 -9.72 7.39
N ALA A 59 11.54 -9.46 6.43
CA ALA A 59 11.06 -10.49 5.50
C ALA A 59 12.15 -11.01 4.56
N SER A 60 13.15 -10.19 4.22
CA SER A 60 14.28 -10.60 3.37
C SER A 60 15.26 -11.53 4.11
N GLN A 61 15.40 -11.32 5.43
CA GLN A 61 16.27 -12.12 6.32
C GLN A 61 15.56 -13.36 6.91
N GLU A 62 14.24 -13.47 6.74
CA GLU A 62 13.43 -14.56 7.28
C GLU A 62 13.74 -15.90 6.60
N LYS A 63 13.99 -16.93 7.41
CA LYS A 63 14.30 -18.29 6.93
C LYS A 63 13.05 -19.11 6.68
N ASN A 64 11.96 -18.83 7.40
CA ASN A 64 10.70 -19.52 7.21
C ASN A 64 9.94 -18.91 6.04
N ARG A 65 9.87 -19.64 4.92
CA ARG A 65 9.16 -19.22 3.71
C ARG A 65 7.69 -18.84 3.96
N ALA A 66 6.97 -19.57 4.82
CA ALA A 66 5.58 -19.24 5.12
C ALA A 66 5.46 -17.92 5.89
N SER A 67 6.37 -17.68 6.86
CA SER A 67 6.48 -16.42 7.60
C SER A 67 6.80 -15.25 6.66
N ALA A 68 7.81 -15.41 5.80
CA ALA A 68 8.20 -14.40 4.82
C ALA A 68 7.06 -14.05 3.85
N VAL A 69 6.28 -15.04 3.39
CA VAL A 69 5.12 -14.82 2.53
C VAL A 69 4.01 -14.04 3.26
N ALA A 70 3.77 -14.35 4.54
CA ALA A 70 2.80 -13.63 5.36
C ALA A 70 3.21 -12.17 5.56
N MET A 71 4.48 -11.91 5.93
CA MET A 71 5.01 -10.56 6.07
C MET A 71 4.91 -9.76 4.76
N ASN A 72 5.28 -10.37 3.63
CA ASN A 72 5.15 -9.75 2.30
C ASN A 72 3.69 -9.45 1.92
N ALA A 73 2.73 -10.29 2.34
CA ALA A 73 1.31 -9.99 2.17
C ALA A 73 0.86 -8.78 2.98
N GLU A 74 1.40 -8.59 4.18
CA GLU A 74 1.15 -7.39 4.97
C GLU A 74 1.76 -6.15 4.34
N ILE A 75 2.99 -6.22 3.83
CA ILE A 75 3.64 -5.11 3.12
C ILE A 75 2.78 -4.68 1.93
N ARG A 76 2.24 -5.63 1.15
CA ARG A 76 1.30 -5.32 0.05
C ARG A 76 0.06 -4.58 0.52
N ARG A 77 -0.54 -5.00 1.64
CA ARG A 77 -1.72 -4.31 2.22
C ARG A 77 -1.37 -2.89 2.66
N THR A 78 -0.19 -2.70 3.27
CA THR A 78 0.28 -1.37 3.67
C THR A 78 0.56 -0.48 2.45
N LYS A 79 1.25 -0.98 1.41
CA LYS A 79 1.47 -0.24 0.16
C LYS A 79 0.15 0.24 -0.46
N ALA A 80 -0.86 -0.64 -0.54
CA ALA A 80 -2.17 -0.28 -1.07
C ALA A 80 -2.83 0.85 -0.26
N ARG A 81 -2.83 0.74 1.08
CA ARG A 81 -3.34 1.78 1.98
C ARG A 81 -2.61 3.12 1.81
N LEU A 82 -1.28 3.09 1.71
CA LEU A 82 -0.47 4.30 1.51
C LEU A 82 -0.81 4.98 0.18
N MET A 83 -1.01 4.20 -0.88
CA MET A 83 -1.43 4.73 -2.19
C MET A 83 -2.81 5.41 -2.14
N GLU A 84 -3.72 4.98 -1.26
CA GLU A 84 -5.02 5.63 -1.05
C GLU A 84 -4.92 6.98 -0.32
N GLU A 85 -3.86 7.19 0.48
CA GLU A 85 -3.60 8.45 1.19
C GLU A 85 -2.93 9.51 0.31
N VAL A 86 -2.18 9.11 -0.72
CA VAL A 86 -1.48 10.04 -1.63
C VAL A 86 -2.42 11.10 -2.24
N PRO A 87 -3.60 10.75 -2.80
CA PRO A 87 -4.54 11.75 -3.33
C PRO A 87 -5.08 12.72 -2.27
N LYS A 88 -5.13 12.31 -0.99
CA LYS A 88 -5.52 13.22 0.10
C LYS A 88 -4.38 14.19 0.40
N LEU A 89 -3.14 13.71 0.44
CA LEU A 89 -1.95 14.56 0.58
C LEU A 89 -1.80 15.56 -0.58
N GLN A 90 -2.06 15.14 -1.83
CA GLN A 90 -2.06 16.05 -2.98
C GLN A 90 -3.04 17.21 -2.81
N ARG A 91 -4.27 16.92 -2.34
CA ARG A 91 -5.28 17.95 -2.06
C ARG A 91 -4.86 18.89 -0.94
N LEU A 92 -4.22 18.35 0.10
CA LEU A 92 -3.72 19.15 1.23
C LEU A 92 -2.49 19.98 0.87
N ALA A 93 -1.61 19.49 -0.02
CA ALA A 93 -0.42 20.20 -0.49
C ALA A 93 -0.76 21.45 -1.29
N LEU A 94 -1.84 21.41 -2.09
CA LEU A 94 -2.31 22.55 -2.88
C LEU A 94 -3.13 23.56 -2.06
N LYS A 95 -3.55 23.19 -0.84
CA LYS A 95 -4.36 24.04 0.02
C LYS A 95 -3.51 25.17 0.58
N LYS A 96 -3.87 26.42 0.24
CA LYS A 96 -3.24 27.60 0.83
C LYS A 96 -3.68 27.74 2.29
N VAL A 97 -2.72 27.68 3.20
CA VAL A 97 -2.92 27.89 4.64
C VAL A 97 -2.29 29.22 5.03
N LYS A 98 -2.89 29.94 5.98
CA LYS A 98 -2.34 31.20 6.50
C LYS A 98 -0.99 30.94 7.14
N GLY A 99 0.03 31.72 6.76
CA GLY A 99 1.40 31.56 7.25
C GLY A 99 2.29 30.66 6.39
N LEU A 100 1.74 29.98 5.37
CA LEU A 100 2.53 29.17 4.45
C LEU A 100 3.04 30.02 3.26
N THR A 101 4.34 29.96 3.02
CA THR A 101 4.98 30.65 1.90
C THR A 101 4.83 29.86 0.60
N LYS A 102 5.04 30.54 -0.55
CA LYS A 102 4.99 29.88 -1.86
C LYS A 102 6.04 28.78 -2.00
N GLU A 103 7.21 28.99 -1.41
CA GLU A 103 8.30 28.02 -1.38
C GLU A 103 7.89 26.77 -0.60
N GLU A 104 7.31 26.92 0.60
CA GLU A 104 6.84 25.77 1.38
C GLU A 104 5.67 25.03 0.72
N LEU A 105 4.82 25.72 -0.03
CA LEU A 105 3.77 25.07 -0.82
C LEU A 105 4.38 24.21 -1.95
N ALA A 106 5.43 24.73 -2.60
CA ALA A 106 6.15 24.00 -3.64
C ALA A 106 6.85 22.77 -3.06
N THR A 107 7.55 22.89 -1.93
CA THR A 107 8.21 21.75 -1.28
C THR A 107 7.20 20.67 -0.86
N ARG A 108 6.03 21.04 -0.33
CA ARG A 108 4.95 20.08 -0.04
C ARG A 108 4.49 19.34 -1.29
N SER A 109 4.36 20.05 -2.41
CA SER A 109 3.94 19.45 -3.67
C SER A 109 5.00 18.46 -4.18
N ASP A 110 6.28 18.83 -4.13
CA ASP A 110 7.41 17.99 -4.54
C ASP A 110 7.52 16.72 -3.67
N LEU A 111 7.37 16.86 -2.35
CA LEU A 111 7.37 15.73 -1.42
C LEU A 111 6.27 14.72 -1.78
N VAL A 112 5.07 15.20 -2.08
CA VAL A 112 3.94 14.33 -2.45
C VAL A 112 4.14 13.69 -3.83
N LEU A 113 4.78 14.39 -4.79
CA LEU A 113 5.11 13.84 -6.10
C LEU A 113 6.07 12.66 -6.01
N ALA A 114 6.98 12.65 -5.03
CA ALA A 114 7.91 11.55 -4.80
C ALA A 114 7.30 10.32 -4.09
N LEU A 115 6.14 10.47 -3.42
CA LEU A 115 5.54 9.39 -2.62
C LEU A 115 5.17 8.14 -3.43
N PRO A 116 4.52 8.21 -4.61
CA PRO A 116 4.16 7.02 -5.37
C PRO A 116 5.36 6.14 -5.73
N GLU A 117 6.46 6.76 -6.16
CA GLU A 117 7.69 6.06 -6.52
C GLU A 117 8.32 5.41 -5.27
N ARG A 118 8.43 6.18 -4.17
CA ARG A 118 8.95 5.66 -2.90
C ARG A 118 8.14 4.47 -2.38
N ILE A 119 6.80 4.56 -2.43
CA ILE A 119 5.92 3.45 -2.01
C ILE A 119 6.13 2.24 -2.91
N GLN A 120 6.19 2.42 -4.23
CA GLN A 120 6.36 1.32 -5.18
C GLN A 120 7.71 0.61 -5.03
N ALA A 121 8.77 1.36 -4.69
CA ALA A 121 10.12 0.84 -4.48
C ALA A 121 10.26 -0.10 -3.26
N ILE A 122 9.30 -0.10 -2.32
CA ILE A 122 9.31 -1.00 -1.16
C ILE A 122 9.21 -2.45 -1.65
N PRO A 123 10.17 -3.34 -1.30
CA PRO A 123 10.12 -4.74 -1.69
C PRO A 123 8.99 -5.45 -0.93
N ASP A 124 8.05 -6.05 -1.67
CA ASP A 124 6.84 -6.67 -1.12
C ASP A 124 6.69 -8.15 -1.54
N GLY A 125 7.80 -8.74 -1.99
CA GLY A 125 7.87 -10.12 -2.48
C GLY A 125 7.12 -10.36 -3.79
N THR A 126 6.51 -9.33 -4.40
CA THR A 126 6.03 -9.42 -5.78
C THR A 126 7.18 -9.03 -6.68
N THR A 127 7.67 -9.99 -7.46
CA THR A 127 8.57 -9.65 -8.54
C THR A 127 7.76 -8.81 -9.54
N THR A 128 7.95 -7.49 -9.55
CA THR A 128 7.46 -6.61 -10.62
C THR A 128 8.07 -6.97 -11.99
N ALA A 129 8.95 -7.97 -12.05
CA ALA A 129 9.30 -8.72 -13.25
C ALA A 129 8.15 -9.57 -13.86
N ALA A 130 6.93 -9.49 -13.34
CA ALA A 130 5.73 -10.08 -13.96
C ALA A 130 5.23 -9.34 -15.23
N LYS A 131 6.15 -8.77 -16.02
CA LYS A 131 5.94 -8.54 -17.46
C LYS A 131 6.59 -9.62 -18.34
N GLN A 132 7.30 -10.58 -17.75
CA GLN A 132 7.73 -11.80 -18.46
C GLN A 132 7.62 -13.02 -17.54
N GLY A 133 6.54 -13.79 -17.73
CA GLY A 133 6.53 -15.24 -17.50
C GLY A 133 6.30 -15.70 -16.06
N GLY A 134 5.22 -16.47 -15.86
CA GLY A 134 5.12 -17.40 -14.74
C GLY A 134 3.80 -17.32 -14.00
N GLY A 135 2.76 -17.92 -14.59
CA GLY A 135 1.47 -18.08 -13.94
C GLY A 135 1.58 -18.82 -12.60
N TRP A 136 0.66 -18.50 -11.70
CA TRP A 136 0.27 -19.39 -10.63
C TRP A 136 -0.28 -20.69 -11.23
N THR A 137 0.61 -21.64 -11.49
CA THR A 137 0.22 -23.04 -11.66
C THR A 137 0.12 -23.65 -10.28
N ALA A 138 -1.12 -23.75 -9.79
CA ALA A 138 -1.46 -24.83 -8.88
C ALA A 138 -1.16 -26.14 -9.61
N SER A 139 -0.38 -26.99 -8.97
CA SER A 139 -0.01 -28.31 -9.45
C SER A 139 -1.26 -29.15 -9.69
N ALA A 140 -1.66 -29.30 -10.95
CA ALA A 140 -2.46 -30.42 -11.42
C ALA A 140 -1.97 -30.77 -12.84
N SER A 141 -1.35 -31.94 -12.94
CA SER A 141 -0.88 -32.52 -14.18
C SER A 141 -2.00 -32.67 -15.21
N ARG A 142 -1.80 -32.19 -16.45
CA ARG A 142 -1.80 -33.00 -17.70
C ARG A 142 -2.04 -32.15 -18.96
N ASN A 143 -1.11 -32.35 -19.89
CA ASN A 143 -1.09 -32.18 -21.36
C ASN A 143 -1.38 -30.81 -22.00
N GLU A 144 -0.28 -30.20 -22.48
CA GLU A 144 -0.15 -29.48 -23.74
C GLU A 144 -1.34 -28.61 -24.19
N ILE A 145 -1.33 -27.35 -23.78
CA ILE A 145 -2.22 -26.33 -24.38
C ILE A 145 -1.34 -25.27 -25.04
N LYS A 146 -1.33 -25.27 -26.38
CA LYS A 146 -0.79 -24.19 -27.22
C LYS A 146 -1.95 -23.28 -27.62
N PHE A 147 -1.90 -22.02 -27.20
CA PHE A 147 -2.87 -21.01 -27.62
C PHE A 147 -2.36 -20.29 -28.87
N ASP A 148 -2.72 -20.81 -30.05
CA ASP A 148 -2.69 -19.99 -31.26
C ASP A 148 -3.99 -19.17 -31.29
N SER A 149 -3.83 -17.86 -31.40
CA SER A 149 -4.88 -16.87 -31.19
C SER A 149 -5.59 -16.54 -32.49
N THR A 150 -6.44 -17.43 -33.01
CA THR A 150 -7.45 -17.06 -34.01
C THR A 150 -8.64 -18.02 -33.98
N SER A 151 -9.72 -17.66 -33.31
CA SER A 151 -11.07 -18.07 -33.76
C SER A 151 -12.14 -17.22 -33.12
N ASP A 152 -12.82 -16.47 -33.99
CA ASP A 152 -14.01 -15.67 -33.75
C ASP A 152 -15.06 -16.35 -32.87
N GLY A 153 -15.70 -15.53 -32.04
CA GLY A 153 -16.71 -15.94 -31.08
C GLY A 153 -17.99 -16.46 -31.73
N LYS A 154 -18.09 -17.78 -31.80
CA LYS A 154 -19.36 -18.50 -31.93
C LYS A 154 -19.36 -19.63 -30.89
N PHE A 155 -19.78 -19.31 -29.67
CA PHE A 155 -20.03 -20.33 -28.66
C PHE A 155 -21.29 -21.09 -29.07
N ASP A 156 -21.09 -22.33 -29.51
CA ASP A 156 -22.17 -23.26 -29.81
C ASP A 156 -22.87 -23.68 -28.51
N SER A 157 -24.18 -23.97 -28.60
CA SER A 157 -25.01 -24.30 -27.42
C SER A 157 -24.68 -25.68 -26.80
N GLU A 158 -23.75 -26.42 -27.41
CA GLU A 158 -23.25 -27.71 -26.93
C GLU A 158 -22.16 -27.61 -25.85
N TYR A 159 -21.67 -26.41 -25.49
CA TYR A 159 -20.61 -26.28 -24.47
C TYR A 159 -21.06 -26.69 -23.06
N PHE A 160 -22.37 -26.75 -22.80
CA PHE A 160 -22.93 -27.27 -21.56
C PHE A 160 -23.42 -28.71 -21.76
N GLN A 161 -22.50 -29.66 -21.88
CA GLN A 161 -22.84 -31.07 -21.69
C GLN A 161 -23.17 -31.30 -20.22
N GLN A 162 -24.46 -31.44 -19.91
CA GLN A 162 -24.92 -31.91 -18.61
C GLN A 162 -24.47 -33.36 -18.45
N THR A 163 -23.34 -33.57 -17.77
CA THR A 163 -22.81 -34.90 -17.50
C THR A 163 -23.70 -35.63 -16.49
N GLU A 164 -23.76 -36.96 -16.60
CA GLU A 164 -24.58 -37.81 -15.74
C GLU A 164 -24.26 -37.59 -14.24
N GLU A 165 -23.01 -37.28 -13.92
CA GLU A 165 -22.56 -36.88 -12.57
C GLU A 165 -23.25 -35.60 -12.06
N SER A 166 -23.39 -34.56 -12.90
CA SER A 166 -24.09 -33.32 -12.52
C SER A 166 -25.56 -33.57 -12.19
N SER A 167 -26.20 -34.55 -12.86
CA SER A 167 -27.57 -34.95 -12.56
C SER A 167 -27.71 -35.61 -11.18
N GLN A 168 -26.71 -36.40 -10.76
CA GLN A 168 -26.70 -37.06 -9.45
C GLN A 168 -26.57 -36.04 -8.32
N PHE A 169 -25.71 -35.02 -8.46
CA PHE A 169 -25.60 -33.94 -7.47
C PHE A 169 -26.92 -33.18 -7.28
N ARG A 170 -27.64 -32.93 -8.38
CA ARG A 170 -28.94 -32.25 -8.31
C ARG A 170 -29.99 -33.12 -7.63
N GLN A 171 -30.03 -34.42 -7.94
CA GLN A 171 -30.93 -35.37 -7.28
C GLN A 171 -30.62 -35.54 -5.78
N GLU A 172 -29.33 -35.61 -5.41
CA GLU A 172 -28.92 -35.71 -4.01
C GLU A 172 -29.27 -34.45 -3.22
N TYR A 173 -29.11 -33.27 -3.84
CA TYR A 173 -29.53 -32.00 -3.25
C TYR A 173 -31.04 -31.97 -2.97
N GLU A 174 -31.87 -32.37 -3.94
CA GLU A 174 -33.32 -32.44 -3.76
C GLU A 174 -33.73 -33.46 -2.69
N MET A 175 -33.07 -34.64 -2.64
CA MET A 175 -33.31 -35.62 -1.57
C MET A 175 -32.91 -35.09 -0.19
N ARG A 176 -31.78 -34.37 -0.06
CA ARG A 176 -31.38 -33.75 1.23
C ARG A 176 -32.37 -32.66 1.65
N LYS A 177 -32.88 -31.87 0.71
CA LYS A 177 -33.88 -30.84 0.97
C LYS A 177 -35.20 -31.43 1.46
N MET A 178 -35.69 -32.51 0.83
CA MET A 178 -36.85 -33.26 1.33
C MET A 178 -36.63 -33.84 2.72
N LYS A 179 -35.45 -34.42 2.98
CA LYS A 179 -35.12 -35.00 4.29
C LYS A 179 -35.13 -33.94 5.38
N GLN A 180 -34.57 -32.75 5.12
CA GLN A 180 -34.64 -31.62 6.05
C GLN A 180 -36.08 -31.10 6.24
N ALA A 181 -36.88 -31.01 5.18
CA ALA A 181 -38.28 -30.60 5.28
C ALA A 181 -39.10 -31.59 6.14
N ARG A 182 -38.85 -32.89 5.97
CA ARG A 182 -39.52 -33.96 6.73
C ARG A 182 -39.07 -33.98 8.20
N SER A 183 -37.79 -33.78 8.48
CA SER A 183 -37.31 -33.67 9.87
C SER A 183 -37.80 -32.39 10.54
N ARG A 184 -37.95 -31.29 9.80
CA ARG A 184 -38.45 -30.02 10.34
C ARG A 184 -39.97 -30.00 10.54
N ALA A 185 -40.72 -30.80 9.77
CA ALA A 185 -42.15 -31.00 9.95
C ALA A 185 -42.50 -31.91 11.15
N GLY A 186 -41.63 -32.85 11.52
CA GLY A 186 -41.82 -33.74 12.67
C GLY A 186 -41.55 -33.11 14.04
N CYS A 187 -41.04 -31.87 14.10
CA CYS A 187 -40.84 -31.13 15.37
C CYS A 187 -42.00 -30.19 15.72
N TYR A 188 -43.07 -30.16 14.92
CA TYR A 188 -44.32 -29.43 15.19
C TYR A 188 -45.51 -30.39 15.24
N SER A 189 -45.38 -31.49 15.99
CA SER A 189 -46.47 -32.41 16.35
C SER A 189 -46.27 -32.88 17.77
#